data_AF-A0A7Y4GEC7-F1
#
_entry.id   AF-A0A7Y4GEC7-F1
#
_cell.length_a   1.000
_cell.length_b   1.000
_cell.length_c   1.000
_cell.angle_alpha   90.00
_cell.angle_beta   90.00
_cell.angle_gamma   90.00
#
_symmetry.space_group_name_H-M   'P 1'
#
loop_
_entity.id
_entity.type
_entity.pdbx_description
1 polymer ?
#
loop_
_entity_poly.entity_id
_entity_poly.type
_entity_poly.pdbx_seq_one_letter_code
_entity_poly.pdbx_strand_id
1 'polypeptide(L)'
;MKKHKPSGFTLIELVVVIVILGVLAVTAAPRFLNYQRDAHVSRADAAFASFANAIQLYQAKWLTEGEPTSHVDYGIEDIYPSALGFPMSVNHEPSDPALGPIRGEDCVAMWNALMQVDLTIRPLTSTILPSDTDIVAWYTANNECTYYYTSGYDEDEEFPMLRYSPLTGVIEKAIGRNNA
;
A
#
# COMPACT_ATOMS: atom_id res chain seq x y z
N MET A 1 10.08 22.91 -64.00
CA MET A 1 9.67 22.33 -62.70
C MET A 1 9.97 20.83 -62.71
N LYS A 2 11.02 20.36 -62.02
CA LYS A 2 11.33 18.92 -61.94
C LYS A 2 10.36 18.26 -60.94
N LYS A 3 9.48 17.38 -61.43
CA LYS A 3 8.63 16.52 -60.58
C LYS A 3 9.51 15.45 -59.92
N HIS A 4 9.65 15.50 -58.60
CA HIS A 4 10.17 14.36 -57.85
C HIS A 4 9.16 13.20 -57.96
N LYS A 5 9.60 12.04 -58.47
CA LYS A 5 8.82 10.81 -58.39
C LYS A 5 8.92 10.31 -56.94
N PRO A 6 7.81 10.07 -56.22
CA PRO A 6 7.87 9.42 -54.93
C PRO A 6 8.43 8.02 -55.12
N SER A 7 9.56 7.74 -54.46
CA SER A 7 10.11 6.40 -54.33
C SER A 7 9.16 5.59 -53.44
N GLY A 8 8.58 4.52 -53.96
CA GLY A 8 7.77 3.59 -53.16
C GLY A 8 8.62 2.78 -52.20
N PHE A 9 8.04 2.37 -51.07
CA PHE A 9 8.65 1.46 -50.10
C PHE A 9 8.82 0.06 -50.73
N THR A 10 9.94 -0.61 -50.51
CA THR A 10 10.16 -1.94 -51.10
C THR A 10 9.53 -3.03 -50.23
N LEU A 11 9.10 -4.14 -50.85
CA LEU A 11 8.55 -5.29 -50.10
C LEU A 11 9.56 -5.85 -49.08
N ILE A 12 10.85 -5.87 -49.44
CA ILE A 12 11.91 -6.35 -48.55
C ILE A 12 12.09 -5.45 -47.32
N GLU A 13 11.93 -4.14 -47.49
CA GLU A 13 12.04 -3.17 -46.40
C GLU A 13 10.91 -3.35 -45.38
N LEU A 14 9.69 -3.66 -45.85
CA LEU A 14 8.57 -3.99 -44.98
C LEU A 14 8.80 -5.31 -44.22
N VAL A 15 9.30 -6.34 -44.91
CA VAL A 15 9.56 -7.65 -44.32
C VAL A 15 10.66 -7.58 -43.25
N VAL A 16 11.75 -6.86 -43.51
CA VAL A 16 12.84 -6.70 -42.53
C VAL A 16 12.35 -5.97 -41.29
N VAL A 17 11.50 -4.94 -41.43
CA VAL A 17 10.94 -4.20 -40.29
C VAL A 17 10.09 -5.10 -39.39
N ILE A 18 9.17 -5.88 -39.96
CA ILE A 18 8.33 -6.78 -39.14
C ILE A 18 9.15 -7.89 -38.45
N VAL A 19 10.23 -8.37 -39.09
CA VAL A 19 11.14 -9.35 -38.48
C VAL A 19 11.89 -8.73 -37.31
N ILE A 20 12.43 -7.53 -37.47
CA ILE A 20 13.12 -6.81 -36.38
C ILE A 20 12.14 -6.54 -35.22
N LEU A 21 10.93 -6.04 -35.52
CA LEU A 21 9.91 -5.81 -34.49
C LEU A 21 9.48 -7.11 -33.79
N GLY A 22 9.40 -8.22 -34.52
CA GLY A 22 9.12 -9.54 -33.94
C GLY A 22 10.18 -9.99 -32.93
N VAL A 23 11.46 -9.85 -33.27
CA VAL A 23 12.57 -10.20 -32.36
C VAL A 23 12.61 -9.28 -31.13
N LEU A 24 12.39 -7.98 -31.33
CA LEU A 24 12.32 -7.01 -30.24
C LEU A 24 11.14 -7.30 -29.30
N ALA A 25 9.97 -7.66 -29.84
CA ALA A 25 8.79 -7.95 -29.03
C ALA A 25 9.00 -9.19 -28.13
N VAL A 26 9.53 -10.29 -28.68
CA VAL A 26 9.77 -11.53 -27.93
C VAL A 26 10.78 -11.33 -26.80
N THR A 27 11.78 -10.47 -27.00
CA THR A 27 12.81 -10.20 -25.97
C THR A 27 12.41 -9.14 -24.95
N ALA A 28 11.57 -8.18 -25.33
CA ALA A 28 11.11 -7.09 -24.45
C ALA A 28 9.96 -7.51 -23.51
N ALA A 29 9.02 -8.33 -23.99
CA ALA A 29 7.84 -8.73 -23.22
C ALA A 29 8.12 -9.30 -21.82
N PRO A 30 9.01 -10.32 -21.63
CA PRO A 30 9.24 -10.88 -20.29
C PRO A 30 9.93 -9.89 -19.34
N ARG A 31 10.77 -8.98 -19.86
CA ARG A 31 11.43 -7.95 -19.04
C ARG A 31 10.44 -6.90 -18.57
N PHE A 32 9.51 -6.51 -19.43
CA PHE A 32 8.49 -5.52 -19.09
C PHE A 32 7.60 -5.99 -17.92
N LEU A 33 7.16 -7.25 -17.93
CA LEU A 33 6.37 -7.84 -16.84
C LEU A 33 7.12 -7.83 -15.49
N ASN A 34 8.41 -8.17 -15.49
CA ASN A 34 9.23 -8.13 -14.27
C ASN A 34 9.36 -6.71 -13.71
N TYR A 35 9.56 -5.70 -14.58
CA TYR A 35 9.65 -4.30 -14.13
C TYR A 35 8.36 -3.78 -13.52
N GLN A 36 7.20 -4.20 -14.03
CA GLN A 36 5.92 -3.86 -13.41
C GLN A 36 5.82 -4.45 -12.01
N ARG A 37 6.19 -5.73 -11.84
CA ARG A 37 6.19 -6.38 -10.52
C ARG A 37 7.13 -5.69 -9.53
N ASP A 38 8.35 -5.42 -9.95
CA ASP A 38 9.35 -4.73 -9.11
C ASP A 38 8.88 -3.33 -8.70
N ALA A 39 8.20 -2.62 -9.60
CA ALA A 39 7.61 -1.31 -9.30
C ALA A 39 6.51 -1.40 -8.23
N HIS A 40 5.64 -2.43 -8.29
CA HIS A 40 4.61 -2.67 -7.27
C HIS A 40 5.22 -3.02 -5.91
N VAL A 41 6.22 -3.91 -5.87
CA VAL A 41 6.95 -4.26 -4.62
C VAL A 41 7.59 -3.00 -4.02
N SER A 42 8.29 -2.20 -4.83
CA SER A 42 8.91 -0.96 -4.36
C SER A 42 7.89 0.05 -3.85
N ARG A 43 6.71 0.14 -4.48
CA ARG A 43 5.64 1.05 -4.05
C ARG A 43 5.03 0.61 -2.72
N ALA A 44 4.79 -0.70 -2.55
CA ALA A 44 4.32 -1.26 -1.29
C ALA A 44 5.33 -1.03 -0.16
N ASP A 45 6.61 -1.29 -0.42
CA ASP A 45 7.67 -1.09 0.57
C ASP A 45 7.83 0.36 1.01
N ALA A 46 7.75 1.30 0.06
CA ALA A 46 7.79 2.73 0.33
C ALA A 46 6.58 3.18 1.17
N ALA A 47 5.38 2.70 0.84
CA ALA A 47 4.18 3.00 1.60
C ALA A 47 4.27 2.45 3.04
N PHE A 48 4.65 1.19 3.19
CA PHE A 48 4.79 0.55 4.50
C PHE A 48 5.90 1.17 5.37
N ALA A 49 7.03 1.55 4.77
CA ALA A 49 8.07 2.29 5.48
C ALA A 49 7.60 3.68 5.91
N SER A 50 6.84 4.37 5.06
CA SER A 50 6.28 5.69 5.39
C SER A 50 5.26 5.61 6.51
N PHE A 51 4.40 4.57 6.51
CA PHE A 51 3.45 4.31 7.59
C PHE A 51 4.17 4.06 8.92
N ALA A 52 5.22 3.24 8.89
CA ALA A 52 6.04 2.99 10.08
C ALA A 52 6.69 4.25 10.63
N ASN A 53 7.24 5.10 9.75
CA ASN A 53 7.80 6.39 10.16
C ASN A 53 6.73 7.32 10.75
N ALA A 54 5.53 7.35 10.17
CA ALA A 54 4.44 8.18 10.68
C ALA A 54 4.01 7.76 12.10
N ILE A 55 3.96 6.46 12.38
CA ILE A 55 3.70 5.92 13.73
C ILE A 55 4.76 6.38 14.74
N GLN A 56 6.04 6.31 14.36
CA GLN A 56 7.13 6.73 15.24
C GLN A 56 7.14 8.24 15.49
N LEU A 57 6.83 9.04 14.47
CA LEU A 57 6.70 10.49 14.59
C LEU A 57 5.50 10.88 15.46
N TYR A 58 4.37 10.17 15.31
CA TYR A 58 3.21 10.32 16.19
C TYR A 58 3.59 10.07 17.66
N GLN A 59 4.26 8.96 17.95
CA GLN A 59 4.69 8.63 19.32
C GLN A 59 5.67 9.67 19.87
N ALA A 60 6.62 10.13 19.04
CA ALA A 60 7.55 11.19 19.43
C ALA A 60 6.80 12.48 19.80
N LYS A 61 5.77 12.85 19.05
CA LYS A 61 4.92 14.00 19.37
C LYS A 61 4.17 13.79 20.68
N TRP A 62 3.55 12.63 20.88
CA TRP A 62 2.87 12.27 22.14
C TRP A 62 3.79 12.42 23.36
N LEU A 63 5.03 11.94 23.27
CA LEU A 63 6.05 12.12 24.32
C LEU A 63 6.36 13.60 24.59
N THR A 64 6.48 14.42 23.54
CA THR A 64 6.76 15.86 23.69
C THR A 64 5.60 16.65 24.28
N GLU A 65 4.37 16.16 24.14
CA GLU A 65 3.15 16.77 24.70
C GLU A 65 2.88 16.32 26.15
N GLY A 66 3.75 15.47 26.72
CA GLY A 66 3.65 15.02 28.10
C GLY A 66 2.69 13.85 28.29
N GLU A 67 2.64 12.95 27.32
CA GLU A 67 1.87 11.70 27.39
C GLU A 67 0.36 11.92 27.56
N PRO A 68 -0.29 12.76 26.71
CA PRO A 68 -1.72 13.02 26.82
C PRO A 68 -2.54 11.74 26.65
N THR A 69 -3.60 11.60 27.44
CA THR A 69 -4.57 10.50 27.30
C THR A 69 -5.68 10.80 26.28
N SER A 70 -5.80 12.07 25.87
CA SER A 70 -6.71 12.53 24.82
C SER A 70 -6.10 12.35 23.43
N HIS A 71 -6.65 13.02 22.41
CA HIS A 71 -6.04 13.04 21.08
C HIS A 71 -4.68 13.74 21.07
N VAL A 72 -3.86 13.39 20.08
CA VAL A 72 -2.61 14.06 19.71
C VAL A 72 -2.83 14.68 18.33
N ASP A 73 -2.54 15.99 18.21
CA ASP A 73 -2.74 16.74 16.96
C ASP A 73 -1.65 16.41 15.92
N TYR A 74 -1.81 15.27 15.25
CA TYR A 74 -0.88 14.74 14.26
C TYR A 74 -1.66 14.27 13.03
N GLY A 75 -1.51 14.99 11.92
CA GLY A 75 -2.21 14.68 10.67
C GLY A 75 -3.42 15.57 10.44
N ILE A 76 -4.50 15.01 9.92
CA ILE A 76 -5.72 15.74 9.52
C ILE A 76 -6.87 15.49 10.50
N GLU A 77 -6.81 14.39 11.25
CA GLU A 77 -7.90 13.90 12.11
C GLU A 77 -7.43 13.78 13.56
N ASP A 78 -8.39 13.67 14.49
CA ASP A 78 -8.08 13.48 15.92
C ASP A 78 -7.64 12.04 16.15
N ILE A 79 -6.33 11.80 16.23
CA ILE A 79 -5.77 10.47 16.49
C ILE A 79 -5.58 10.30 18.00
N TYR A 80 -6.06 9.18 18.53
CA TYR A 80 -5.97 8.84 19.96
C TYR A 80 -4.89 7.78 20.19
N PRO A 81 -4.04 7.95 21.22
CA PRO A 81 -2.95 7.04 21.54
C PRO A 81 -3.42 5.83 22.35
N SER A 82 -2.67 4.74 22.26
CA SER A 82 -2.64 3.68 23.26
C SER A 82 -1.90 4.13 24.52
N ALA A 83 -1.91 3.30 25.56
CA ALA A 83 -1.19 3.56 26.81
C ALA A 83 0.33 3.74 26.63
N LEU A 84 0.91 3.30 25.50
CA LEU A 84 2.32 3.49 25.16
C LEU A 84 2.55 4.60 24.12
N GLY A 85 1.52 5.39 23.79
CA GLY A 85 1.65 6.53 22.89
C GLY A 85 1.59 6.21 21.41
N PHE A 86 1.18 5.00 21.03
CA PHE A 86 1.05 4.61 19.63
C PHE A 86 -0.36 4.87 19.11
N PRO A 87 -0.54 5.28 17.83
CA PRO A 87 -1.86 5.61 17.30
C PRO A 87 -2.76 4.36 17.31
N MET A 88 -3.95 4.49 17.91
CA MET A 88 -4.86 3.37 18.16
C MET A 88 -6.23 3.54 17.52
N SER A 89 -6.78 4.75 17.59
CA SER A 89 -8.07 5.08 17.00
C SER A 89 -8.07 6.50 16.44
N VAL A 90 -9.07 6.80 15.60
CA VAL A 90 -9.22 8.11 14.98
C VAL A 90 -10.66 8.59 15.13
N ASN A 91 -10.84 9.85 15.55
CA ASN A 91 -12.12 10.52 15.80
C ASN A 91 -13.00 9.91 16.91
N HIS A 92 -12.46 8.99 17.71
CA HIS A 92 -13.10 8.50 18.93
C HIS A 92 -12.05 8.03 19.94
N GLU A 93 -12.36 8.27 21.21
CA GLU A 93 -11.52 7.84 22.32
C GLU A 93 -11.68 6.33 22.56
N PRO A 94 -10.59 5.56 22.69
CA PRO A 94 -10.67 4.15 22.98
C PRO A 94 -11.26 3.94 24.37
N SER A 95 -12.07 2.89 24.55
CA SER A 95 -12.68 2.59 25.85
C SER A 95 -11.65 2.24 26.94
N ASP A 96 -10.49 1.72 26.53
CA ASP A 96 -9.33 1.45 27.38
C ASP A 96 -8.06 1.61 26.53
N PRO A 97 -7.18 2.60 26.80
CA PRO A 97 -5.96 2.78 26.02
C PRO A 97 -4.94 1.63 26.14
N ALA A 98 -5.02 0.79 27.18
CA ALA A 98 -4.09 -0.32 27.41
C ALA A 98 -4.59 -1.66 26.86
N LEU A 99 -5.91 -1.87 26.83
CA LEU A 99 -6.52 -3.16 26.48
C LEU A 99 -7.73 -3.05 25.54
N GLY A 100 -8.17 -1.84 25.23
CA GLY A 100 -9.40 -1.56 24.51
C GLY A 100 -9.39 -2.19 23.11
N PRO A 101 -10.54 -2.70 22.64
CA PRO A 101 -10.61 -3.26 21.31
C PRO A 101 -10.46 -2.16 20.25
N ILE A 102 -9.66 -2.40 19.22
CA ILE A 102 -9.75 -1.62 17.99
C ILE A 102 -11.01 -2.02 17.22
N ARG A 103 -11.64 -1.06 16.56
CA ARG A 103 -12.79 -1.29 15.68
C ARG A 103 -12.30 -1.51 14.26
N GLY A 104 -13.10 -2.20 13.44
CA GLY A 104 -12.68 -2.49 12.07
C GLY A 104 -12.47 -1.26 11.18
N GLU A 105 -13.19 -0.18 11.46
CA GLU A 105 -13.01 1.11 10.78
C GLU A 105 -11.71 1.82 11.17
N ASP A 106 -11.15 1.52 12.34
CA ASP A 106 -9.97 2.25 12.88
C ASP A 106 -8.73 1.98 12.05
N CYS A 107 -8.54 0.78 11.50
CA CYS A 107 -7.38 0.47 10.67
C CYS A 107 -7.37 1.30 9.38
N VAL A 108 -8.53 1.48 8.74
CA VAL A 108 -8.66 2.30 7.53
C VAL A 108 -8.52 3.78 7.87
N ALA A 109 -9.18 4.25 8.93
CA ALA A 109 -9.09 5.63 9.37
C ALA A 109 -7.65 6.02 9.74
N MET A 110 -6.94 5.16 10.45
CA MET A 110 -5.54 5.38 10.82
C MET A 110 -4.61 5.45 9.60
N TRP A 111 -4.84 4.61 8.59
CA TRP A 111 -4.08 4.74 7.35
C TRP A 111 -4.30 6.12 6.71
N ASN A 112 -5.56 6.55 6.56
CA ASN A 112 -5.88 7.85 5.97
C ASN A 112 -5.37 9.03 6.82
N ALA A 113 -5.38 8.91 8.14
CA ALA A 113 -4.93 9.97 9.04
C ALA A 113 -3.40 10.12 9.06
N LEU A 114 -2.66 9.01 8.98
CA LEU A 114 -1.19 9.01 9.05
C LEU A 114 -0.51 9.14 7.67
N MET A 115 -1.16 8.71 6.60
CA MET A 115 -0.54 8.61 5.28
C MET A 115 -0.97 9.75 4.35
N GLN A 116 0.02 10.40 3.73
CA GLN A 116 -0.18 11.40 2.66
C GLN A 116 0.17 10.83 1.28
N VAL A 117 -0.09 9.55 1.04
CA VAL A 117 0.22 8.90 -0.24
C VAL A 117 -1.05 8.66 -1.04
N ASP A 118 -0.93 8.73 -2.36
CA ASP A 118 -2.00 8.39 -3.30
C ASP A 118 -2.12 6.86 -3.41
N LEU A 119 -2.65 6.24 -2.36
CA LEU A 119 -3.04 4.84 -2.31
C LEU A 119 -4.46 4.75 -1.76
N THR A 120 -5.33 4.13 -2.54
CA THR A 120 -6.71 3.86 -2.14
C THR A 120 -6.77 2.72 -1.14
N ILE A 121 -7.68 2.81 -0.17
CA ILE A 121 -7.82 1.81 0.89
C ILE A 121 -9.28 1.47 1.16
N ARG A 122 -9.56 0.20 1.44
CA ARG A 122 -10.86 -0.28 1.91
C ARG A 122 -10.73 -1.26 3.06
N PRO A 123 -11.77 -1.45 3.90
CA PRO A 123 -11.80 -2.57 4.82
C PRO A 123 -12.00 -3.91 4.07
N LEU A 124 -11.50 -4.99 4.65
CA LEU A 124 -11.78 -6.36 4.22
C LEU A 124 -13.22 -6.72 4.62
N THR A 125 -14.03 -7.07 3.62
CA THR A 125 -15.43 -7.47 3.79
C THR A 125 -15.61 -8.97 3.52
N SER A 126 -15.22 -9.44 2.34
CA SER A 126 -15.33 -10.85 1.93
C SER A 126 -14.02 -11.44 1.44
N THR A 127 -13.28 -10.71 0.61
CA THR A 127 -12.05 -11.19 -0.04
C THR A 127 -10.97 -10.11 -0.07
N ILE A 128 -9.70 -10.55 -0.08
CA ILE A 128 -8.55 -9.64 -0.22
C ILE A 128 -8.36 -9.33 -1.70
N LEU A 129 -8.24 -10.37 -2.54
CA LEU A 129 -8.25 -10.28 -3.99
C LEU A 129 -9.50 -10.98 -4.57
N PRO A 130 -10.03 -10.53 -5.72
CA PRO A 130 -9.56 -9.37 -6.49
C PRO A 130 -9.92 -8.06 -5.78
N SER A 131 -9.13 -7.01 -6.01
CA SER A 131 -9.35 -5.69 -5.40
C SER A 131 -9.19 -4.60 -6.44
N ASP A 132 -10.08 -3.62 -6.38
CA ASP A 132 -10.04 -2.34 -7.10
C ASP A 132 -9.30 -1.24 -6.33
N THR A 133 -8.85 -1.55 -5.12
CA THR A 133 -8.10 -0.64 -4.25
C THR A 133 -6.66 -1.09 -4.10
N ASP A 134 -5.77 -0.16 -3.74
CA ASP A 134 -4.36 -0.46 -3.54
C ASP A 134 -4.08 -1.22 -2.25
N ILE A 135 -4.84 -0.90 -1.19
CA ILE A 135 -4.69 -1.48 0.13
C ILE A 135 -6.03 -2.05 0.62
N VAL A 136 -5.99 -3.25 1.15
CA VAL A 136 -7.10 -3.84 1.91
C VAL A 136 -6.68 -3.92 3.37
N ALA A 137 -7.46 -3.34 4.28
CA ALA A 137 -7.20 -3.39 5.71
C ALA A 137 -8.11 -4.38 6.43
N TRP A 138 -7.55 -5.11 7.38
CA TRP A 138 -8.27 -5.99 8.28
C TRP A 138 -7.84 -5.74 9.72
N TYR A 139 -8.69 -6.09 10.68
CA TYR A 139 -8.36 -6.05 12.08
C TYR A 139 -8.54 -7.43 12.70
N THR A 140 -7.66 -7.80 13.62
CA THR A 140 -7.76 -9.06 14.37
C THR A 140 -8.38 -8.82 15.74
N ALA A 141 -8.90 -9.87 16.37
CA ALA A 141 -9.39 -9.82 17.75
C ALA A 141 -8.29 -9.52 18.79
N ASN A 142 -7.01 -9.55 18.38
CA ASN A 142 -5.86 -9.29 19.25
C ASN A 142 -5.37 -7.82 19.18
N ASN A 143 -6.21 -6.91 18.69
CA ASN A 143 -5.84 -5.51 18.48
C ASN A 143 -4.65 -5.35 17.52
N GLU A 144 -4.77 -5.94 16.34
CA GLU A 144 -3.78 -5.74 15.28
C GLU A 144 -4.48 -5.34 13.99
N CYS A 145 -3.96 -4.30 13.34
CA CYS A 145 -4.31 -3.93 11.99
C CYS A 145 -3.39 -4.66 11.00
N THR A 146 -3.96 -5.25 9.97
CA THR A 146 -3.23 -5.87 8.86
C THR A 146 -3.58 -5.13 7.57
N TYR A 147 -2.57 -4.70 6.83
CA TYR A 147 -2.69 -3.99 5.56
C TYR A 147 -2.11 -4.85 4.45
N TYR A 148 -2.93 -5.24 3.49
CA TYR A 148 -2.55 -6.03 2.32
C TYR A 148 -2.40 -5.11 1.11
N TYR A 149 -1.25 -5.13 0.44
CA TYR A 149 -1.06 -4.40 -0.81
C TYR A 149 -1.54 -5.26 -1.98
N THR A 150 -2.58 -4.82 -2.68
CA THR A 150 -3.28 -5.62 -3.68
C THR A 150 -3.04 -5.18 -5.13
N SER A 151 -2.58 -3.94 -5.34
CA SER A 151 -2.35 -3.41 -6.70
C SER A 151 -1.30 -4.21 -7.46
N GLY A 152 -1.67 -4.74 -8.63
CA GLY A 152 -0.78 -5.51 -9.50
C GLY A 152 -0.61 -6.98 -9.11
N TYR A 153 -1.42 -7.50 -8.17
CA TYR A 153 -1.41 -8.90 -7.75
C TYR A 153 -2.71 -9.62 -8.13
N ASP A 154 -2.56 -10.86 -8.57
CA ASP A 154 -3.68 -11.77 -8.87
C ASP A 154 -4.00 -12.69 -7.67
N GLU A 155 -5.17 -13.34 -7.69
CA GLU A 155 -5.68 -14.16 -6.58
C GLU A 155 -4.73 -15.29 -6.15
N ASP A 156 -3.98 -15.87 -7.08
CA ASP A 156 -3.06 -16.99 -6.81
C ASP A 156 -1.65 -16.53 -6.40
N GLU A 157 -1.40 -15.22 -6.35
CA GLU A 157 -0.09 -14.66 -6.05
C GLU A 157 0.10 -14.32 -4.58
N GLU A 158 1.36 -14.38 -4.15
CA GLU A 158 1.80 -13.82 -2.88
C GLU A 158 1.96 -12.30 -3.00
N PHE A 159 1.52 -11.55 -2.00
CA PHE A 159 1.56 -10.10 -1.99
C PHE A 159 2.12 -9.53 -0.69
N PRO A 160 2.74 -8.33 -0.71
CA PRO A 160 3.24 -7.67 0.49
C PRO A 160 2.11 -7.37 1.48
N MET A 161 2.36 -7.63 2.76
CA MET A 161 1.49 -7.18 3.84
C MET A 161 2.26 -6.58 5.01
N LEU A 162 1.59 -5.71 5.76
CA LEU A 162 2.11 -5.09 6.98
C LEU A 162 1.12 -5.31 8.12
N ARG A 163 1.63 -5.78 9.26
CA ARG A 163 0.89 -5.90 10.52
C ARG A 163 1.36 -4.83 11.47
N TYR A 164 0.41 -4.22 12.17
CA TYR A 164 0.65 -3.18 13.16
C TYR A 164 -0.16 -3.46 14.42
N SER A 165 0.51 -3.44 15.56
CA SER A 165 -0.11 -3.58 16.89
C SER A 165 -0.13 -2.22 17.59
N PRO A 166 -1.30 -1.55 17.71
CA PRO A 166 -1.40 -0.28 18.41
C PRO A 166 -1.05 -0.32 19.90
N LEU A 167 -1.20 -1.48 20.54
CA LEU A 167 -0.87 -1.62 21.96
C LEU A 167 0.63 -1.59 22.22
N THR A 168 1.43 -2.05 21.27
CA THR A 168 2.89 -2.24 21.45
C THR A 168 3.73 -1.39 20.50
N GLY A 169 3.13 -0.84 19.45
CA GLY A 169 3.83 -0.14 18.37
C GLY A 169 4.59 -1.05 17.42
N VAL A 170 4.50 -2.38 17.60
CA VAL A 170 5.23 -3.34 16.77
C VAL A 170 4.67 -3.32 15.35
N ILE A 171 5.58 -3.25 14.38
CA ILE A 171 5.29 -3.29 12.95
C ILE A 171 6.05 -4.46 12.34
N GLU A 172 5.33 -5.35 11.68
CA GLU A 172 5.89 -6.53 11.03
C GLU A 172 5.53 -6.52 9.55
N LYS A 173 6.54 -6.59 8.69
CA LYS A 173 6.35 -6.86 7.26
C LYS A 173 6.29 -8.37 7.05
N ALA A 174 5.36 -8.82 6.24
CA ALA A 174 5.19 -10.22 5.91
C ALA A 174 4.67 -10.37 4.48
N ILE A 175 4.55 -11.63 4.04
CA ILE A 175 3.96 -11.98 2.76
C ILE A 175 2.57 -12.56 3.01
N GLY A 176 1.56 -11.95 2.42
CA GLY A 176 0.18 -12.40 2.41
C GLY A 176 -0.09 -13.34 1.25
N ARG A 177 -1.12 -14.17 1.42
CA ARG A 177 -1.72 -14.97 0.37
C ARG A 177 -3.22 -14.72 0.40
N ASN A 178 -3.87 -14.80 -0.76
CA ASN A 178 -5.33 -14.77 -0.81
C ASN A 178 -5.83 -16.06 -0.18
N ASN A 179 -6.14 -16.04 1.11
CA ASN A 179 -6.65 -17.21 1.80
C ASN A 179 -8.14 -17.36 1.50
N ALA A 180 -8.52 -18.54 1.01
CA ALA A 180 -9.89 -19.06 1.03
C ALA A 180 -10.40 -19.24 2.46
#